data_AF-A0A959EFL0-F1
#
_entry.id   AF-A0A959EFL0-F1
#
_cell.length_a   1.000
_cell.length_b   1.000
_cell.length_c   1.000
_cell.angle_alpha   90.00
_cell.angle_beta   90.00
_cell.angle_gamma   90.00
#
_symmetry.space_group_name_H-M   'P 1'
#
loop_
_entity.id
_entity.type
_entity.pdbx_description
1 polymer ?
#
loop_
_entity_poly.entity_id
_entity_poly.type
_entity_poly.pdbx_seq_one_letter_code
_entity_poly.pdbx_strand_id
1 'polypeptide(L)'
;MKKSMSWLFSLMLLGSVITFTACDNDDETPTPAESNTIVDYVLGDDNFSLLRDAVVKAELDGVLSGEGPFTVFAPDNAAFQAFLNDIGTNTIENTPKDALVAVLTNHVLSGDIKSGDLSTGYFSTLSATGFGDATTSIYINLDNGVTINGTASVKAADVAVDNGVIHVVDQVIGLPSIVTFALADPNFSSLVAALTADGLSTNFVEVLSGEGPFTVFAPTNDAFQALLDSDPNWNSVADIPTNVLETVLLYHVTGAGNVRSTDLTDDMVVTTLASGETFSIDLDPATPTIIAGGNTAQIIATDVQAVNGVIHAINTVILPE
;
A
#
# COMPACT_ATOMS: atom_id res chain seq x y z
N MET A 1 86.24 -14.68 -0.73
CA MET A 1 86.59 -15.39 0.53
C MET A 1 85.65 -16.57 0.69
N LYS A 2 86.22 -17.78 0.83
CA LYS A 2 85.66 -19.05 1.37
C LYS A 2 84.45 -19.65 0.62
N LYS A 3 84.65 -20.76 -0.12
CA LYS A 3 84.58 -22.19 0.32
C LYS A 3 83.11 -22.60 0.60
N SER A 4 82.56 -23.74 0.15
CA SER A 4 83.11 -24.99 -0.37
C SER A 4 81.96 -25.96 -0.71
N MET A 5 82.12 -26.82 -1.72
CA MET A 5 82.21 -28.30 -1.62
C MET A 5 80.94 -29.06 -2.02
N SER A 6 81.06 -29.75 -3.15
CA SER A 6 80.28 -30.92 -3.55
C SER A 6 80.72 -32.13 -2.70
N TRP A 7 79.80 -33.02 -2.30
CA TRP A 7 80.06 -34.47 -2.32
C TRP A 7 78.80 -35.34 -2.22
N LEU A 8 78.70 -36.30 -3.15
CA LEU A 8 77.84 -37.48 -3.17
C LEU A 8 78.20 -38.51 -2.09
N PHE A 9 77.21 -39.14 -1.45
CA PHE A 9 77.15 -40.53 -0.89
C PHE A 9 75.67 -40.71 -0.46
N SER A 10 74.98 -41.85 -0.45
CA SER A 10 75.18 -43.23 -0.89
C SER A 10 73.82 -43.92 -0.80
N LEU A 11 73.66 -44.92 -1.66
CA LEU A 11 72.58 -45.90 -1.71
C LEU A 11 72.35 -46.56 -0.33
N MET A 12 71.10 -46.61 0.15
CA MET A 12 70.67 -47.66 1.08
C MET A 12 69.21 -48.03 0.80
N LEU A 13 69.05 -49.18 0.16
CA LEU A 13 67.79 -49.88 -0.05
C LEU A 13 67.52 -50.73 1.21
N LEU A 14 66.38 -50.52 1.88
CA LEU A 14 65.82 -51.46 2.84
C LEU A 14 64.30 -51.32 2.81
N GLY A 15 63.61 -52.33 2.29
CA GLY A 15 62.15 -52.33 2.15
C GLY A 15 61.44 -52.75 3.43
N SER A 16 60.16 -52.37 3.57
CA SER A 16 59.12 -53.21 4.17
C SER A 16 57.72 -52.56 4.12
N VAL A 17 56.72 -53.44 3.95
CA VAL A 17 55.28 -53.36 4.30
C VAL A 17 54.35 -52.44 3.49
N ILE A 18 53.42 -53.12 2.80
CA ILE A 18 52.15 -52.61 2.29
C ILE A 18 51.20 -52.36 3.47
N THR A 19 50.63 -51.15 3.55
CA THR A 19 49.27 -50.96 4.06
C THR A 19 48.57 -49.93 3.18
N PHE A 20 47.53 -50.36 2.47
CA PHE A 20 46.57 -49.45 1.86
C PHE A 20 45.78 -48.81 3.00
N THR A 21 46.07 -47.54 3.30
CA THR A 21 45.14 -46.70 4.06
C THR A 21 44.02 -46.32 3.11
N ALA A 22 42.83 -46.87 3.36
CA ALA A 22 41.59 -46.31 2.86
C ALA A 22 41.48 -44.88 3.38
N CYS A 23 41.64 -43.90 2.50
CA CYS A 23 41.20 -42.54 2.81
C CYS A 23 39.67 -42.59 2.82
N ASP A 24 39.10 -42.37 3.99
CA ASP A 24 37.68 -42.05 4.14
C ASP A 24 37.38 -40.85 3.25
N ASN A 25 36.38 -41.02 2.41
CA ASN A 25 35.92 -39.99 1.50
C ASN A 25 34.99 -39.09 2.32
N ASP A 26 35.56 -38.09 2.99
CA ASP A 26 34.81 -37.01 3.62
C ASP A 26 34.22 -36.11 2.51
N ASP A 27 33.24 -36.66 1.79
CA ASP A 27 32.30 -35.92 0.95
C ASP A 27 31.23 -35.33 1.88
N GLU A 28 31.62 -34.38 2.73
CA GLU A 28 30.64 -33.46 3.29
C GLU A 28 30.18 -32.54 2.16
N THR A 29 29.18 -33.02 1.41
CA THR A 29 28.35 -32.14 0.58
C THR A 29 27.86 -31.02 1.50
N PRO A 30 28.12 -29.73 1.18
CA PRO A 30 27.58 -28.65 1.99
C PRO A 30 26.06 -28.83 1.99
N THR A 31 25.48 -29.05 3.17
CA THR A 31 24.03 -29.00 3.34
C THR A 31 23.56 -27.67 2.75
N PRO A 32 22.57 -27.65 1.85
CA PRO A 32 21.98 -26.40 1.40
C PRO A 32 21.61 -25.59 2.64
N ALA A 33 22.01 -24.32 2.69
CA ALA A 33 21.51 -23.43 3.73
C ALA A 33 19.97 -23.48 3.67
N GLU A 34 19.33 -23.77 4.80
CA GLU A 34 17.87 -23.68 4.92
C GLU A 34 17.45 -22.29 4.44
N SER A 35 16.52 -22.23 3.48
CA SER A 35 16.00 -20.95 3.00
C SER A 35 15.16 -20.30 4.10
N ASN A 36 15.28 -18.98 4.22
CA ASN A 36 14.49 -18.16 5.13
C ASN A 36 13.70 -17.13 4.30
N THR A 37 12.95 -17.60 3.30
CA THR A 37 12.02 -16.73 2.55
C THR A 37 10.88 -16.26 3.43
N ILE A 38 10.08 -15.29 2.95
CA ILE A 38 8.86 -14.84 3.63
C ILE A 38 7.95 -16.01 3.98
N VAL A 39 7.74 -16.92 3.02
CA VAL A 39 6.91 -18.10 3.23
C VAL A 39 7.56 -19.01 4.27
N ASP A 40 8.86 -19.30 4.19
CA ASP A 40 9.55 -20.15 5.17
C ASP A 40 9.42 -19.59 6.60
N TYR A 41 9.58 -18.28 6.77
CA TYR A 41 9.44 -17.60 8.05
C TYR A 41 8.01 -17.75 8.61
N VAL A 42 6.99 -17.45 7.79
CA VAL A 42 5.57 -17.55 8.19
C VAL A 42 5.16 -19.00 8.45
N LEU A 43 5.71 -19.96 7.69
CA LEU A 43 5.46 -21.39 7.88
C LEU A 43 6.09 -21.92 9.18
N GLY A 44 7.24 -21.36 9.59
CA GLY A 44 8.02 -21.81 10.74
C GLY A 44 7.60 -21.26 12.10
N ASP A 45 6.71 -20.25 12.16
CA ASP A 45 6.29 -19.61 13.41
C ASP A 45 4.78 -19.80 13.67
N ASP A 46 4.47 -20.42 14.81
CA ASP A 46 3.10 -20.71 15.25
C ASP A 46 2.24 -19.46 15.40
N ASN A 47 2.83 -18.28 15.63
CA ASN A 47 2.14 -16.99 15.73
C ASN A 47 1.51 -16.54 14.41
N PHE A 48 1.86 -17.16 13.28
CA PHE A 48 1.32 -16.84 11.96
C PHE A 48 0.57 -18.02 11.32
N SER A 49 0.17 -19.03 12.10
CA SER A 49 -0.56 -20.20 11.60
C SER A 49 -1.81 -19.86 10.78
N LEU A 50 -2.60 -18.85 11.15
CA LEU A 50 -3.77 -18.42 10.36
C LEU A 50 -3.37 -17.73 9.05
N LEU A 51 -2.31 -16.91 9.08
CA LEU A 51 -1.76 -16.28 7.88
C LEU A 51 -1.22 -17.32 6.90
N ARG A 52 -0.49 -18.33 7.40
CA ARG A 52 -0.07 -19.49 6.61
C ARG A 52 -1.26 -20.16 5.94
N ASP A 53 -2.27 -20.53 6.72
CA ASP A 53 -3.42 -21.28 6.20
C ASP A 53 -4.16 -20.45 5.13
N ALA A 54 -4.21 -19.13 5.31
CA ALA A 54 -4.73 -18.19 4.31
C ALA A 54 -3.88 -18.17 3.03
N VAL A 55 -2.56 -18.07 3.13
CA VAL A 55 -1.63 -18.07 1.99
C VAL A 55 -1.74 -19.36 1.18
N VAL A 56 -1.81 -20.50 1.86
CA VAL A 56 -1.99 -21.82 1.22
C VAL A 56 -3.33 -21.88 0.49
N LYS A 57 -4.43 -21.48 1.15
CA LYS A 57 -5.76 -21.47 0.51
C LYS A 57 -5.84 -20.51 -0.67
N ALA A 58 -5.14 -19.38 -0.58
CA ALA A 58 -5.04 -18.38 -1.65
C ALA A 58 -4.12 -18.82 -2.80
N GLU A 59 -3.32 -19.89 -2.63
CA GLU A 59 -2.29 -20.35 -3.57
C GLU A 59 -1.26 -19.25 -3.89
N LEU A 60 -0.86 -18.49 -2.86
CA LEU A 60 0.13 -17.42 -2.96
C LEU A 60 1.54 -17.85 -2.54
N ASP A 61 1.73 -19.11 -2.16
CA ASP A 61 3.01 -19.68 -1.75
C ASP A 61 4.08 -19.52 -2.84
N GLY A 62 3.75 -19.81 -4.10
CA GLY A 62 4.68 -19.62 -5.22
C GLY A 62 5.01 -18.15 -5.50
N VAL A 63 4.07 -17.24 -5.23
CA VAL A 63 4.26 -15.79 -5.45
C VAL A 63 5.18 -15.21 -4.37
N LEU A 64 4.90 -15.52 -3.10
CA LEU A 64 5.63 -14.97 -1.95
C LEU A 64 6.98 -15.65 -1.70
N SER A 65 7.23 -16.81 -2.31
CA SER A 65 8.55 -17.46 -2.36
C SER A 65 9.37 -17.06 -3.60
N GLY A 66 8.81 -16.22 -4.49
CA GLY A 66 9.46 -15.81 -5.73
C GLY A 66 10.68 -14.89 -5.54
N GLU A 67 11.33 -14.53 -6.65
CA GLU A 67 12.42 -13.55 -6.67
C GLU A 67 11.89 -12.18 -6.22
N GLY A 68 12.16 -11.84 -4.96
CA GLY A 68 11.83 -10.52 -4.39
C GLY A 68 12.79 -9.42 -4.86
N PRO A 69 12.98 -8.34 -4.08
CA PRO A 69 12.55 -8.21 -2.70
C PRO A 69 11.07 -7.81 -2.54
N PHE A 70 10.44 -8.31 -1.49
CA PHE A 70 9.11 -7.89 -1.04
C PHE A 70 9.16 -7.29 0.38
N THR A 71 8.23 -6.39 0.66
CA THR A 71 7.94 -5.94 2.02
C THR A 71 6.56 -6.45 2.41
N VAL A 72 6.48 -7.24 3.47
CA VAL A 72 5.22 -7.86 3.91
C VAL A 72 4.83 -7.38 5.29
N PHE A 73 3.64 -6.80 5.38
CA PHE A 73 3.01 -6.51 6.66
C PHE A 73 2.30 -7.79 7.16
N ALA A 74 2.91 -8.53 8.07
CA ALA A 74 2.39 -9.84 8.50
C ALA A 74 1.50 -9.70 9.75
N PRO A 75 0.17 -9.92 9.66
CA PRO A 75 -0.70 -9.95 10.83
C PRO A 75 -0.48 -11.23 11.65
N ASP A 76 -0.38 -11.09 12.98
CA ASP A 76 -0.35 -12.23 13.90
C ASP A 76 -1.72 -12.97 13.95
N ASN A 77 -1.78 -14.14 14.58
CA ASN A 77 -3.02 -14.91 14.67
C ASN A 77 -4.17 -14.15 15.36
N ALA A 78 -3.87 -13.27 16.33
CA ALA A 78 -4.91 -12.51 17.01
C ALA A 78 -5.50 -11.45 16.06
N ALA A 79 -4.64 -10.77 15.32
CA ALA A 79 -5.01 -9.83 14.25
C ALA A 79 -5.88 -10.53 13.18
N PHE A 80 -5.43 -11.68 12.68
CA PHE A 80 -6.14 -12.42 11.63
C PHE A 80 -7.49 -12.96 12.12
N GLN A 81 -7.56 -13.50 13.34
CA GLN A 81 -8.82 -13.98 13.91
C GLN A 81 -9.82 -12.84 14.12
N ALA A 82 -9.36 -11.66 14.55
CA ALA A 82 -10.23 -10.49 14.69
C ALA A 82 -10.83 -10.08 13.34
N PHE A 83 -10.02 -10.07 12.28
CA PHE A 83 -10.49 -9.83 10.92
C PHE A 83 -11.54 -10.84 10.46
N LEU A 84 -11.31 -12.15 10.65
CA LEU A 84 -12.27 -13.19 10.29
C LEU A 84 -13.61 -13.05 11.01
N ASN A 85 -13.59 -12.58 12.26
CA ASN A 85 -14.80 -12.30 13.03
C ASN A 85 -15.53 -11.07 12.48
N ASP A 86 -14.80 -10.02 12.13
CA ASP A 86 -15.35 -8.77 11.59
C ASP A 86 -16.06 -8.99 10.25
N ILE A 87 -15.45 -9.76 9.34
CA ILE A 87 -16.07 -10.13 8.06
C ILE A 87 -17.11 -11.27 8.18
N GLY A 88 -17.34 -11.78 9.39
CA GLY A 88 -18.36 -12.80 9.68
C GLY A 88 -18.07 -14.22 9.19
N THR A 89 -16.91 -14.49 8.60
CA THR A 89 -16.55 -15.83 8.10
C THR A 89 -16.06 -16.75 9.22
N ASN A 90 -15.49 -16.17 10.29
CA ASN A 90 -14.92 -16.79 11.49
C ASN A 90 -13.75 -17.75 11.25
N THR A 91 -13.61 -18.35 10.06
CA THR A 91 -12.57 -19.32 9.71
C THR A 91 -12.01 -19.05 8.31
N ILE A 92 -10.76 -19.45 8.08
CA ILE A 92 -10.13 -19.43 6.75
C ILE A 92 -10.94 -20.25 5.76
N GLU A 93 -11.45 -21.43 6.16
CA GLU A 93 -12.22 -22.33 5.29
C GLU A 93 -13.52 -21.70 4.77
N ASN A 94 -14.20 -20.90 5.58
CA ASN A 94 -15.42 -20.20 5.17
C ASN A 94 -15.16 -18.90 4.39
N THR A 95 -13.91 -18.44 4.34
CA THR A 95 -13.55 -17.19 3.65
C THR A 95 -13.35 -17.45 2.15
N PRO A 96 -13.94 -16.67 1.24
CA PRO A 96 -13.73 -16.83 -0.19
C PRO A 96 -12.24 -16.71 -0.59
N LYS A 97 -11.79 -17.55 -1.52
CA LYS A 97 -10.37 -17.59 -1.96
C LYS A 97 -9.94 -16.26 -2.59
N ASP A 98 -10.77 -15.69 -3.44
CA ASP A 98 -10.55 -14.38 -4.08
C ASP A 98 -10.45 -13.24 -3.07
N ALA A 99 -11.29 -13.25 -2.02
CA ALA A 99 -11.17 -12.30 -0.92
C ALA A 99 -9.84 -12.44 -0.18
N LEU A 100 -9.38 -13.67 0.08
CA LEU A 100 -8.07 -13.91 0.68
C LEU A 100 -6.93 -13.42 -0.22
N VAL A 101 -6.98 -13.69 -1.53
CA VAL A 101 -5.97 -13.20 -2.48
C VAL A 101 -5.87 -11.69 -2.43
N ALA A 102 -6.99 -10.97 -2.51
CA ALA A 102 -7.02 -9.51 -2.48
C ALA A 102 -6.46 -8.97 -1.16
N VAL A 103 -6.94 -9.48 -0.02
CA VAL A 103 -6.48 -9.01 1.30
C VAL A 103 -5.00 -9.32 1.52
N LEU A 104 -4.54 -10.54 1.21
CA LEU A 104 -3.14 -10.92 1.43
C LEU A 104 -2.19 -10.10 0.54
N THR A 105 -2.52 -9.89 -0.73
CA THR A 105 -1.69 -9.07 -1.63
C THR A 105 -1.72 -7.58 -1.27
N ASN A 106 -2.74 -7.12 -0.54
CA ASN A 106 -2.80 -5.76 0.02
C ASN A 106 -1.79 -5.55 1.16
N HIS A 107 -1.24 -6.63 1.74
CA HIS A 107 -0.18 -6.55 2.76
C HIS A 107 1.22 -6.55 2.14
N VAL A 108 1.34 -6.61 0.82
CA VAL A 108 2.62 -6.78 0.13
C VAL A 108 2.94 -5.55 -0.69
N LEU A 109 4.13 -4.98 -0.45
CA LEU A 109 4.75 -3.99 -1.31
C LEU A 109 5.92 -4.63 -2.07
N SER A 110 6.21 -4.09 -3.26
CA SER A 110 7.46 -4.41 -3.96
C SER A 110 8.62 -3.63 -3.34
N GLY A 111 9.78 -4.27 -3.18
CA GLY A 111 10.97 -3.67 -2.59
C GLY A 111 11.32 -4.19 -1.20
N ASP A 112 12.59 -4.03 -0.79
CA ASP A 112 13.06 -4.22 0.59
C ASP A 112 12.97 -2.88 1.32
N ILE A 113 11.81 -2.59 1.91
CA ILE A 113 11.50 -1.31 2.55
C ILE A 113 11.52 -1.51 4.07
N LYS A 114 12.64 -1.11 4.69
CA LYS A 114 12.79 -1.17 6.14
C LYS A 114 12.07 -0.01 6.81
N SER A 115 11.84 -0.11 8.11
CA SER A 115 11.14 0.91 8.89
C SER A 115 11.79 2.29 8.77
N GLY A 116 13.13 2.34 8.67
CA GLY A 116 13.89 3.58 8.46
C GLY A 116 13.84 4.16 7.05
N ASP A 117 13.35 3.39 6.06
CA ASP A 117 13.19 3.82 4.67
C ASP A 117 11.74 4.27 4.37
N LEU A 118 10.82 4.08 5.32
CA LEU A 118 9.44 4.54 5.20
C LEU A 118 9.35 6.07 5.30
N SER A 119 8.36 6.61 4.59
CA SER A 119 7.92 8.01 4.70
C SER A 119 6.41 8.06 4.89
N THR A 120 5.89 9.09 5.55
CA THR A 120 4.44 9.33 5.56
C THR A 120 3.95 9.58 4.13
N GLY A 121 2.93 8.85 3.68
CA GLY A 121 2.39 8.95 2.33
C GLY A 121 1.76 7.67 1.81
N TYR A 122 1.46 7.65 0.51
CA TYR A 122 0.82 6.52 -0.17
C TYR A 122 1.84 5.57 -0.80
N PHE A 123 1.57 4.27 -0.69
CA PHE A 123 2.37 3.18 -1.28
C PHE A 123 1.46 2.24 -2.05
N SER A 124 1.89 1.79 -3.23
CA SER A 124 1.15 0.79 -4.02
C SER A 124 1.40 -0.62 -3.51
N THR A 125 0.33 -1.38 -3.31
CA THR A 125 0.37 -2.79 -2.93
C THR A 125 0.35 -3.68 -4.17
N LEU A 126 0.40 -4.99 -3.97
CA LEU A 126 0.20 -5.98 -5.04
C LEU A 126 -1.28 -6.35 -5.24
N SER A 127 -2.20 -5.85 -4.41
CA SER A 127 -3.63 -6.14 -4.58
C SER A 127 -4.18 -5.46 -5.82
N ALA A 128 -4.80 -6.21 -6.70
CA ALA A 128 -5.56 -5.63 -7.80
C ALA A 128 -6.78 -4.85 -7.28
N THR A 129 -7.07 -3.73 -7.92
CA THR A 129 -8.30 -2.94 -7.66
C THR A 129 -9.52 -3.51 -8.38
N GLY A 130 -9.29 -4.31 -9.45
CA GLY A 130 -10.33 -4.68 -10.41
C GLY A 130 -10.53 -3.66 -11.53
N PHE A 131 -9.84 -2.52 -11.49
CA PHE A 131 -9.91 -1.46 -12.50
C PHE A 131 -8.68 -1.52 -13.44
N GLY A 132 -8.74 -2.40 -14.42
CA GLY A 132 -7.63 -2.62 -15.36
C GLY A 132 -6.42 -3.24 -14.68
N ASP A 133 -5.25 -2.66 -14.90
CA ASP A 133 -3.97 -3.09 -14.32
C ASP A 133 -3.59 -2.34 -13.02
N ALA A 134 -4.48 -1.49 -12.49
CA ALA A 134 -4.22 -0.72 -11.28
C ALA A 134 -4.21 -1.60 -10.02
N THR A 135 -3.24 -1.34 -9.14
CA THR A 135 -3.18 -1.93 -7.79
C THR A 135 -3.59 -0.93 -6.72
N THR A 136 -4.06 -1.45 -5.60
CA THR A 136 -4.57 -0.67 -4.47
C THR A 136 -3.43 0.06 -3.77
N SER A 137 -3.71 1.25 -3.24
CA SER A 137 -2.78 1.99 -2.39
C SER A 137 -2.98 1.64 -0.91
N ILE A 138 -1.99 1.94 -0.07
CA ILE A 138 -2.13 2.06 1.38
C ILE A 138 -1.54 3.39 1.81
N TYR A 139 -2.09 3.99 2.87
CA TYR A 139 -1.55 5.19 3.48
C TYR A 139 -0.73 4.81 4.71
N ILE A 140 0.55 5.18 4.73
CA ILE A 140 1.44 5.00 5.88
C ILE A 140 1.61 6.35 6.59
N ASN A 141 1.44 6.36 7.91
CA ASN A 141 1.72 7.52 8.76
C ASN A 141 2.76 7.14 9.81
N LEU A 142 3.73 8.03 10.04
CA LEU A 142 4.87 7.83 10.96
C LEU A 142 4.81 8.67 12.25
N ASP A 143 3.79 9.52 12.42
CA ASP A 143 3.68 10.48 13.54
C ASP A 143 3.72 9.81 14.91
N ASN A 144 3.16 8.59 15.02
CA ASN A 144 3.06 7.83 16.27
C ASN A 144 3.53 6.38 16.07
N GLY A 145 4.67 6.20 15.39
CA GLY A 145 5.09 4.90 14.86
C GLY A 145 4.44 4.62 13.51
N VAL A 146 4.71 3.45 12.93
CA VAL A 146 4.19 3.08 11.61
C VAL A 146 2.74 2.62 11.74
N THR A 147 1.80 3.47 11.32
CA THR A 147 0.38 3.12 11.17
C THR A 147 -0.01 3.06 9.70
N ILE A 148 -0.94 2.17 9.37
CA ILE A 148 -1.36 1.87 8.00
C ILE A 148 -2.87 2.02 7.92
N ASN A 149 -3.33 2.83 6.97
CA ASN A 149 -4.74 3.17 6.75
C ASN A 149 -5.46 3.68 8.01
N GLY A 150 -4.71 4.23 8.97
CA GLY A 150 -5.23 4.74 10.24
C GLY A 150 -5.69 3.66 11.24
N THR A 151 -5.58 2.37 10.92
CA THR A 151 -6.11 1.27 11.74
C THR A 151 -5.05 0.29 12.21
N ALA A 152 -4.22 -0.24 11.30
CA ALA A 152 -3.18 -1.22 11.63
C ALA A 152 -1.90 -0.52 12.09
N SER A 153 -1.20 -1.10 13.06
CA SER A 153 0.08 -0.62 13.58
C SER A 153 1.15 -1.70 13.52
N VAL A 154 2.38 -1.31 13.18
CA VAL A 154 3.53 -2.22 13.21
C VAL A 154 3.97 -2.43 14.66
N LYS A 155 4.00 -3.70 15.10
CA LYS A 155 4.43 -4.12 16.45
C LYS A 155 5.90 -4.53 16.51
N ALA A 156 6.39 -5.14 15.44
CA ALA A 156 7.78 -5.54 15.28
C ALA A 156 8.18 -5.29 13.83
N ALA A 157 9.26 -4.56 13.62
CA ALA A 157 9.72 -4.18 12.30
C ALA A 157 11.03 -4.87 11.94
N ASP A 158 11.37 -4.81 10.66
CA ASP A 158 12.70 -5.16 10.13
C ASP A 158 13.12 -6.62 10.34
N VAL A 159 12.17 -7.55 10.24
CA VAL A 159 12.49 -8.98 10.21
C VAL A 159 13.03 -9.32 8.82
N ALA A 160 14.36 -9.45 8.71
CA ALA A 160 15.03 -9.76 7.47
C ALA A 160 14.83 -11.22 7.05
N VAL A 161 14.50 -11.41 5.78
CA VAL A 161 14.29 -12.71 5.11
C VAL A 161 14.99 -12.70 3.74
N ASP A 162 15.22 -13.87 3.16
CA ASP A 162 16.06 -14.01 1.96
C ASP A 162 15.52 -13.24 0.75
N ASN A 163 14.20 -13.11 0.65
CA ASN A 163 13.52 -12.39 -0.43
C ASN A 163 12.80 -11.12 0.05
N GLY A 164 13.27 -10.47 1.13
CA GLY A 164 12.82 -9.14 1.53
C GLY A 164 12.76 -8.88 3.04
N VAL A 165 11.70 -8.21 3.49
CA VAL A 165 11.51 -7.81 4.89
C VAL A 165 10.07 -8.00 5.34
N ILE A 166 9.89 -8.41 6.59
CA ILE A 166 8.59 -8.54 7.25
C ILE A 166 8.46 -7.48 8.35
N HIS A 167 7.29 -6.82 8.38
CA HIS A 167 6.82 -5.97 9.47
C HIS A 167 5.59 -6.62 10.09
N VAL A 168 5.65 -7.03 11.35
CA VAL A 168 4.51 -7.65 12.05
C VAL A 168 3.51 -6.57 12.42
N VAL A 169 2.24 -6.76 12.05
CA VAL A 169 1.14 -5.81 12.31
C VAL A 169 0.11 -6.39 13.29
N ASP A 170 -0.57 -5.51 14.02
CA ASP A 170 -1.59 -5.87 15.01
C ASP A 170 -3.00 -6.08 14.44
N GLN A 171 -3.20 -5.78 13.16
CA GLN A 171 -4.47 -5.90 12.44
C GLN A 171 -4.22 -6.30 10.99
N VAL A 172 -5.19 -6.99 10.40
CA VAL A 172 -5.25 -7.19 8.94
C VAL A 172 -5.57 -5.85 8.29
N ILE A 173 -4.73 -5.42 7.36
CA ILE A 173 -4.91 -4.26 6.50
C ILE A 173 -6.00 -4.57 5.49
N GLY A 174 -7.22 -4.15 5.81
CA GLY A 174 -8.37 -4.25 4.92
C GLY A 174 -8.17 -3.46 3.61
N LEU A 175 -9.00 -3.81 2.62
CA LEU A 175 -9.01 -3.14 1.32
C LEU A 175 -9.58 -1.72 1.48
N PRO A 176 -8.79 -0.65 1.23
CA PRO A 176 -9.24 0.72 1.48
C PRO A 176 -10.28 1.18 0.46
N SER A 177 -11.30 1.87 0.94
CA SER A 177 -12.18 2.71 0.14
C SER A 177 -11.65 4.15 0.07
N ILE A 178 -12.29 4.99 -0.75
CA ILE A 178 -12.02 6.44 -0.76
C ILE A 178 -12.18 7.05 0.64
N VAL A 179 -13.21 6.62 1.38
CA VAL A 179 -13.45 7.07 2.76
C VAL A 179 -12.34 6.61 3.70
N THR A 180 -11.78 5.41 3.50
CA THR A 180 -10.62 4.95 4.28
C THR A 180 -9.46 5.95 4.18
N PHE A 181 -9.13 6.43 2.98
CA PHE A 181 -8.03 7.37 2.80
C PHE A 181 -8.36 8.77 3.33
N ALA A 182 -9.58 9.27 3.12
CA ALA A 182 -10.00 10.56 3.66
C ALA A 182 -9.88 10.60 5.20
N LEU A 183 -10.16 9.48 5.88
CA LEU A 183 -10.03 9.36 7.34
C LEU A 183 -8.58 9.14 7.80
N ALA A 184 -7.77 8.41 7.02
CA ALA A 184 -6.41 8.06 7.39
C ALA A 184 -5.40 9.20 7.16
N ASP A 185 -5.61 10.02 6.13
CA ASP A 185 -4.71 11.10 5.75
C ASP A 185 -5.13 12.42 6.43
N PRO A 186 -4.34 12.94 7.38
CA PRO A 186 -4.67 14.17 8.10
C PRO A 186 -4.78 15.39 7.18
N ASN A 187 -4.24 15.36 5.95
CA ASN A 187 -4.38 16.43 4.97
C ASN A 187 -5.81 16.59 4.46
N PHE A 188 -6.72 15.64 4.74
CA PHE A 188 -8.12 15.68 4.34
C PHE A 188 -9.09 15.89 5.51
N SER A 189 -8.61 16.29 6.69
CA SER A 189 -9.46 16.52 7.86
C SER A 189 -10.62 17.52 7.60
N SER A 190 -10.38 18.60 6.83
CA SER A 190 -11.42 19.55 6.43
C SER A 190 -12.42 18.95 5.44
N LEU A 191 -11.96 18.07 4.55
CA LEU A 191 -12.83 17.31 3.64
C LEU A 191 -13.73 16.37 4.44
N VAL A 192 -13.19 15.64 5.42
CA VAL A 192 -14.00 14.77 6.29
C VAL A 192 -15.06 15.57 7.04
N ALA A 193 -14.69 16.73 7.60
CA ALA A 193 -15.65 17.63 8.25
C ALA A 193 -16.74 18.10 7.29
N ALA A 194 -16.39 18.39 6.03
CA ALA A 194 -17.34 18.77 4.99
C ALA A 194 -18.30 17.64 4.63
N LEU A 195 -17.79 16.43 4.39
CA LEU A 195 -18.59 15.25 4.02
C LEU A 195 -19.56 14.80 5.12
N THR A 196 -19.30 15.21 6.37
CA THR A 196 -20.08 14.85 7.57
C THR A 196 -20.83 16.05 8.17
N ALA A 197 -20.89 17.18 7.47
CA ALA A 197 -21.57 18.37 7.95
C ALA A 197 -23.07 18.13 8.17
N ASP A 198 -23.60 18.67 9.27
CA ASP A 198 -25.02 18.57 9.58
C ASP A 198 -25.88 19.29 8.52
N GLY A 199 -27.01 18.68 8.15
CA GLY A 199 -27.99 19.30 7.25
C GLY A 199 -27.73 19.11 5.75
N LEU A 200 -26.74 18.29 5.37
CA LEU A 200 -26.59 17.78 4.00
C LEU A 200 -27.75 16.82 3.66
N SER A 201 -28.25 16.87 2.42
CA SER A 201 -29.28 15.94 1.98
C SER A 201 -28.71 14.58 1.55
N THR A 202 -27.47 14.58 1.07
CA THR A 202 -26.70 13.40 0.65
C THR A 202 -25.84 12.86 1.79
N ASN A 203 -25.92 11.55 2.03
CA ASN A 203 -24.97 10.86 2.90
C ASN A 203 -23.68 10.51 2.13
N PHE A 204 -22.75 11.46 2.02
CA PHE A 204 -21.53 11.27 1.23
C PHE A 204 -20.65 10.13 1.73
N VAL A 205 -20.60 9.89 3.04
CA VAL A 205 -19.81 8.79 3.61
C VAL A 205 -20.33 7.44 3.11
N GLU A 206 -21.65 7.25 3.09
CA GLU A 206 -22.27 6.03 2.56
C GLU A 206 -22.07 5.91 1.05
N VAL A 207 -22.27 7.00 0.29
CA VAL A 207 -22.08 7.01 -1.17
C VAL A 207 -20.63 6.68 -1.54
N LEU A 208 -19.65 7.36 -0.94
CA LEU A 208 -18.23 7.18 -1.24
C LEU A 208 -17.61 5.94 -0.57
N SER A 209 -18.36 5.23 0.27
CA SER A 209 -18.01 3.88 0.73
C SER A 209 -18.66 2.79 -0.13
N GLY A 210 -19.66 3.15 -0.94
CA GLY A 210 -20.42 2.22 -1.77
C GLY A 210 -19.66 1.73 -3.00
N GLU A 211 -20.39 1.00 -3.85
CA GLU A 211 -19.89 0.48 -5.12
C GLU A 211 -19.55 1.63 -6.07
N GLY A 212 -18.28 1.72 -6.47
CA GLY A 212 -17.80 2.68 -7.46
C GLY A 212 -17.83 2.09 -8.89
N PRO A 213 -16.90 2.51 -9.78
CA PRO A 213 -15.75 3.34 -9.47
C PRO A 213 -16.06 4.84 -9.47
N PHE A 214 -15.56 5.53 -8.46
CA PHE A 214 -15.54 7.00 -8.41
C PHE A 214 -14.17 7.54 -8.84
N THR A 215 -14.14 8.76 -9.36
CA THR A 215 -12.93 9.59 -9.35
C THR A 215 -13.21 10.80 -8.48
N VAL A 216 -12.38 11.01 -7.46
CA VAL A 216 -12.55 12.11 -6.50
C VAL A 216 -11.35 13.04 -6.59
N PHE A 217 -11.60 14.30 -6.91
CA PHE A 217 -10.60 15.34 -6.80
C PHE A 217 -10.66 15.88 -5.37
N ALA A 218 -9.80 15.40 -4.47
CA ALA A 218 -9.90 15.65 -3.03
C ALA A 218 -9.14 16.93 -2.64
N PRO A 219 -9.83 18.01 -2.22
CA PRO A 219 -9.17 19.22 -1.77
C PRO A 219 -8.51 19.01 -0.40
N THR A 220 -7.28 19.48 -0.27
CA THR A 220 -6.52 19.48 0.99
C THR A 220 -7.07 20.45 2.03
N ASN A 221 -6.61 20.35 3.28
CA ASN A 221 -6.94 21.32 4.33
C ASN A 221 -6.58 22.76 3.92
N ASP A 222 -5.43 22.96 3.26
CA ASP A 222 -5.01 24.29 2.78
C ASP A 222 -5.97 24.81 1.70
N ALA A 223 -6.48 23.93 0.83
CA ALA A 223 -7.50 24.28 -0.16
C ALA A 223 -8.80 24.75 0.50
N PHE A 224 -9.26 24.06 1.56
CA PHE A 224 -10.42 24.48 2.33
C PHE A 224 -10.17 25.77 3.11
N GLN A 225 -8.97 25.95 3.67
CA GLN A 225 -8.63 27.20 4.36
C GLN A 225 -8.70 28.39 3.39
N ALA A 226 -8.16 28.24 2.17
CA ALA A 226 -8.27 29.27 1.14
C ALA A 226 -9.73 29.57 0.75
N LEU A 227 -10.61 28.56 0.74
CA LEU A 227 -12.04 28.77 0.54
C LEU A 227 -12.67 29.56 1.69
N LEU A 228 -12.37 29.21 2.95
CA LEU A 228 -12.90 29.92 4.12
C LEU A 228 -12.46 31.39 4.12
N ASP A 229 -11.18 31.64 3.80
CA ASP A 229 -10.63 33.00 3.72
C ASP A 229 -11.27 33.86 2.59
N SER A 230 -12.02 33.24 1.66
CA SER A 230 -12.70 33.95 0.58
C SER A 230 -13.99 34.67 1.03
N ASP A 231 -14.58 34.29 2.16
CA ASP A 231 -15.74 34.96 2.75
C ASP A 231 -15.46 35.30 4.23
N PRO A 232 -15.52 36.59 4.64
CA PRO A 232 -15.23 36.99 6.01
C PRO A 232 -16.22 36.44 7.05
N ASN A 233 -17.33 35.83 6.63
CA ASN A 233 -18.31 35.19 7.51
C ASN A 233 -18.01 33.70 7.74
N TRP A 234 -17.05 33.11 7.02
CA TRP A 234 -16.70 31.69 7.13
C TRP A 234 -15.46 31.50 7.99
N ASN A 235 -15.63 30.97 9.20
CA ASN A 235 -14.54 30.63 10.11
C ASN A 235 -14.27 29.12 10.14
N SER A 236 -15.25 28.32 9.69
CA SER A 236 -15.19 26.88 9.61
C SER A 236 -16.09 26.37 8.48
N VAL A 237 -15.93 25.12 8.09
CA VAL A 237 -16.78 24.47 7.08
C VAL A 237 -18.28 24.54 7.44
N ALA A 238 -18.61 24.56 8.74
CA ALA A 238 -19.99 24.65 9.22
C ALA A 238 -20.65 26.03 8.97
N ASP A 239 -19.86 27.07 8.67
CA ASP A 239 -20.38 28.40 8.34
C ASP A 239 -20.79 28.51 6.85
N ILE A 240 -20.37 27.55 6.02
CA ILE A 240 -20.74 27.48 4.60
C ILE A 240 -22.20 27.03 4.51
N PRO A 241 -23.07 27.73 3.77
CA PRO A 241 -24.45 27.30 3.57
C PRO A 241 -24.51 25.87 3.03
N THR A 242 -25.30 25.00 3.66
CA THR A 242 -25.30 23.55 3.37
C THR A 242 -25.64 23.22 1.91
N ASN A 243 -26.52 24.01 1.29
CA ASN A 243 -26.84 23.86 -0.13
C ASN A 243 -25.63 24.18 -1.04
N VAL A 244 -24.81 25.16 -0.66
CA VAL A 244 -23.58 25.49 -1.38
C VAL A 244 -22.55 24.38 -1.16
N LEU A 245 -22.35 23.97 0.10
CA LEU A 245 -21.42 22.90 0.44
C LEU A 245 -21.74 21.60 -0.29
N GLU A 246 -23.02 21.22 -0.34
CA GLU A 246 -23.45 20.00 -1.02
C GLU A 246 -23.19 20.04 -2.53
N THR A 247 -23.50 21.16 -3.21
CA THR A 247 -23.17 21.31 -4.64
C THR A 247 -21.67 21.26 -4.88
N VAL A 248 -20.88 21.93 -4.04
CA VAL A 248 -19.41 21.92 -4.13
C VAL A 248 -18.87 20.50 -3.95
N LEU A 249 -19.32 19.74 -2.95
CA LEU A 249 -18.87 18.36 -2.74
C LEU A 249 -19.22 17.45 -3.92
N LEU A 250 -20.43 17.55 -4.47
CA LEU A 250 -20.82 16.80 -5.68
C LEU A 250 -19.97 17.16 -6.90
N TYR A 251 -19.51 18.41 -6.99
CA TYR A 251 -18.67 18.89 -8.09
C TYR A 251 -17.24 18.30 -8.06
N HIS A 252 -16.76 17.85 -6.90
CA HIS A 252 -15.45 17.20 -6.76
C HIS A 252 -15.46 15.71 -7.09
N VAL A 253 -16.64 15.11 -7.29
CA VAL A 253 -16.80 13.68 -7.55
C VAL A 253 -17.26 13.48 -8.99
N THR A 254 -16.65 12.53 -9.68
CA THR A 254 -17.07 12.11 -11.02
C THR A 254 -17.59 10.68 -10.98
N GLY A 255 -18.66 10.45 -11.73
CA GLY A 255 -19.20 9.11 -12.01
C GLY A 255 -18.62 8.50 -13.30
N ALA A 256 -17.54 9.06 -13.85
CA ALA A 256 -16.96 8.64 -15.13
C ALA A 256 -16.11 7.36 -15.03
N GLY A 257 -16.09 6.72 -13.86
CA GLY A 257 -15.33 5.52 -13.57
C GLY A 257 -14.00 5.81 -12.86
N ASN A 258 -13.04 4.88 -12.96
CA ASN A 258 -11.73 4.98 -12.31
C ASN A 258 -10.74 5.68 -13.25
N VAL A 259 -10.82 7.01 -13.34
CA VAL A 259 -10.02 7.80 -14.29
C VAL A 259 -8.65 8.10 -13.67
N ARG A 260 -7.61 7.42 -14.17
CA ARG A 260 -6.22 7.61 -13.69
C ARG A 260 -5.56 8.78 -14.40
N SER A 261 -4.43 9.23 -13.87
CA SER A 261 -3.63 10.31 -14.50
C SER A 261 -3.27 9.99 -15.95
N THR A 262 -3.01 8.71 -16.26
CA THR A 262 -2.69 8.23 -17.61
C THR A 262 -3.89 8.24 -18.56
N ASP A 263 -5.11 8.32 -18.03
CA ASP A 263 -6.35 8.37 -18.80
C ASP A 263 -6.78 9.82 -19.08
N LEU A 264 -6.12 10.80 -18.43
CA LEU A 264 -6.37 12.23 -18.66
C LEU A 264 -5.79 12.66 -20.00
N THR A 265 -6.54 13.50 -20.72
CA THR A 265 -6.08 14.19 -21.92
C THR A 265 -6.18 15.68 -21.72
N ASP A 266 -5.36 16.42 -22.45
CA ASP A 266 -5.47 17.88 -22.50
C ASP A 266 -6.85 18.30 -23.04
N ASP A 267 -7.39 19.39 -22.51
CA ASP A 267 -8.77 19.88 -22.73
C ASP A 267 -9.88 18.85 -22.41
N MET A 268 -9.60 17.80 -21.63
CA MET A 268 -10.61 16.80 -21.26
C MET A 268 -11.73 17.45 -20.45
N VAL A 269 -12.96 17.38 -20.95
CA VAL A 269 -14.16 17.80 -20.21
C VAL A 269 -14.63 16.68 -19.32
N VAL A 270 -14.74 16.96 -18.02
CA VAL A 270 -15.14 16.00 -16.99
C VAL A 270 -16.53 16.34 -16.47
N THR A 271 -17.43 15.36 -16.52
CA THR A 271 -18.78 15.47 -15.95
C THR A 271 -18.76 15.07 -14.48
N THR A 272 -19.29 15.94 -13.62
CA THR A 272 -19.34 15.73 -12.17
C THR A 272 -20.66 15.12 -11.72
N LEU A 273 -20.77 14.75 -10.44
CA LEU A 273 -22.05 14.36 -9.85
C LEU A 273 -22.96 15.57 -9.56
N ALA A 274 -22.43 16.80 -9.59
CA ALA A 274 -23.26 17.99 -9.59
C ALA A 274 -23.97 18.10 -10.95
N SER A 275 -25.30 18.06 -10.91
CA SER A 275 -26.13 17.85 -12.11
C SER A 275 -25.90 18.92 -13.18
N GLY A 276 -25.31 18.53 -14.31
CA GLY A 276 -25.07 19.40 -15.46
C GLY A 276 -23.77 20.21 -15.41
N GLU A 277 -23.03 20.11 -14.31
CA GLU A 277 -21.79 20.85 -14.09
C GLU A 277 -20.57 20.05 -14.56
N THR A 278 -19.67 20.73 -15.29
CA THR A 278 -18.43 20.17 -15.80
C THR A 278 -17.24 21.06 -15.47
N PHE A 279 -16.03 20.50 -15.56
CA PHE A 279 -14.78 21.25 -15.60
C PHE A 279 -13.88 20.67 -16.70
N SER A 280 -12.77 21.35 -16.98
CA SER A 280 -11.77 20.89 -17.94
C SER A 280 -10.43 20.59 -17.25
N ILE A 281 -9.72 19.60 -17.78
CA ILE A 281 -8.34 19.29 -17.40
C ILE A 281 -7.39 19.96 -18.38
N ASP A 282 -6.40 20.68 -17.85
CA ASP A 282 -5.32 21.31 -18.61
C ASP A 282 -3.99 20.65 -18.20
N LEU A 283 -3.32 20.06 -19.19
CA LEU A 283 -2.05 19.34 -19.03
C LEU A 283 -0.85 20.13 -19.58
N ASP A 284 -1.05 21.32 -20.14
CA ASP A 284 0.03 22.17 -20.67
C ASP A 284 1.01 22.66 -19.58
N PRO A 285 0.56 23.05 -18.36
CA PRO A 285 1.46 23.43 -17.29
C PRO A 285 2.30 22.24 -16.77
N ALA A 286 3.42 22.56 -16.11
CA ALA A 286 4.29 21.53 -15.51
C ALA A 286 3.60 20.68 -14.43
N THR A 287 2.57 21.23 -13.79
CA THR A 287 1.68 20.52 -12.85
C THR A 287 0.28 20.56 -13.45
N PRO A 288 -0.37 19.41 -13.71
CA PRO A 288 -1.73 19.37 -14.26
C PRO A 288 -2.70 20.23 -13.46
N THR A 289 -3.62 20.90 -14.17
CA THR A 289 -4.60 21.78 -13.54
C THR A 289 -6.02 21.43 -13.95
N ILE A 290 -6.96 21.79 -13.07
CA ILE A 290 -8.39 21.74 -13.31
C ILE A 290 -8.84 23.19 -13.51
N ILE A 291 -9.44 23.47 -14.66
CA ILE A 291 -10.08 24.74 -14.94
C ILE A 291 -11.59 24.53 -14.74
N ALA A 292 -12.09 25.06 -13.62
CA ALA A 292 -13.50 25.05 -13.25
C ALA A 292 -14.12 26.44 -13.48
N GLY A 293 -15.45 26.50 -13.50
CA GLY A 293 -16.21 27.73 -13.73
C GLY A 293 -15.88 28.86 -12.76
N GLY A 294 -15.61 28.53 -11.50
CA GLY A 294 -15.29 29.52 -10.46
C GLY A 294 -13.80 29.78 -10.21
N ASN A 295 -12.90 28.86 -10.57
CA ASN A 295 -11.47 28.94 -10.24
C ASN A 295 -10.61 27.85 -10.93
N THR A 296 -9.29 27.92 -10.71
CA THR A 296 -8.32 26.91 -11.16
C THR A 296 -7.70 26.19 -9.97
N ALA A 297 -7.56 24.88 -10.04
CA ALA A 297 -6.89 24.05 -9.02
C ALA A 297 -5.74 23.27 -9.64
N GLN A 298 -4.65 23.07 -8.89
CA GLN A 298 -3.56 22.18 -9.31
C GLN A 298 -3.79 20.78 -8.73
N ILE A 299 -3.49 19.76 -9.53
CA ILE A 299 -3.46 18.37 -9.10
C ILE A 299 -2.08 18.08 -8.52
N ILE A 300 -2.00 17.91 -7.20
CA ILE A 300 -0.74 17.84 -6.45
C ILE A 300 -0.33 16.40 -6.10
N ALA A 301 -1.26 15.45 -6.16
CA ALA A 301 -0.99 14.02 -6.12
C ALA A 301 -2.02 13.29 -6.97
N THR A 302 -1.61 12.22 -7.65
CA THR A 302 -2.49 11.44 -8.52
C THR A 302 -2.52 9.98 -8.11
N ASP A 303 -3.55 9.28 -8.59
CA ASP A 303 -3.62 7.82 -8.60
C ASP A 303 -3.54 7.15 -7.22
N VAL A 304 -4.12 7.78 -6.21
CA VAL A 304 -4.36 7.10 -4.93
C VAL A 304 -5.53 6.14 -5.14
N GLN A 305 -5.22 4.85 -5.28
CA GLN A 305 -6.16 3.81 -5.69
C GLN A 305 -6.84 3.15 -4.49
N ALA A 306 -8.17 3.17 -4.49
CA ALA A 306 -9.04 2.44 -3.58
C ALA A 306 -9.78 1.32 -4.34
N VAL A 307 -10.42 0.40 -3.62
CA VAL A 307 -11.22 -0.65 -4.27
C VAL A 307 -12.53 -0.15 -4.88
N ASN A 308 -12.92 1.08 -4.57
CA ASN A 308 -14.11 1.72 -5.13
C ASN A 308 -13.81 2.99 -5.92
N GLY A 309 -12.56 3.24 -6.30
CA GLY A 309 -12.20 4.35 -7.19
C GLY A 309 -10.81 4.90 -6.96
N VAL A 310 -10.59 6.12 -7.43
CA VAL A 310 -9.31 6.82 -7.39
C VAL A 310 -9.46 8.23 -6.82
N ILE A 311 -8.48 8.65 -6.04
CA ILE A 311 -8.34 10.02 -5.54
C ILE A 311 -7.19 10.72 -6.26
N HIS A 312 -7.45 11.96 -6.70
CA HIS A 312 -6.44 12.93 -7.11
C HIS A 312 -6.49 14.11 -6.12
N ALA A 313 -5.41 14.35 -5.38
CA ALA A 313 -5.38 15.44 -4.40
C ALA A 313 -5.22 16.79 -5.10
N ILE A 314 -5.96 17.81 -4.68
CA ILE A 314 -5.93 19.16 -5.25
C ILE A 314 -5.66 20.23 -4.18
N ASN A 315 -5.05 21.34 -4.61
CA ASN A 315 -4.69 22.45 -3.72
C ASN A 315 -5.73 23.59 -3.67
N THR A 316 -6.87 23.45 -4.31
CA THR A 316 -7.94 24.46 -4.32
C THR A 316 -9.29 23.75 -4.41
N VAL A 317 -10.27 24.18 -3.62
CA VAL A 317 -11.65 23.68 -3.72
C VAL A 317 -12.24 24.20 -5.03
N ILE A 318 -12.55 23.31 -5.98
CA ILE A 318 -13.14 23.72 -7.26
C ILE A 318 -14.60 24.12 -7.09
N LEU A 319 -14.99 25.24 -7.69
CA LEU A 319 -16.34 25.79 -7.55
C LEU A 319 -17.09 25.73 -8.90
N PRO A 320 -18.37 25.32 -8.90
CA PRO A 320 -19.23 25.42 -10.08
C PRO A 320 -19.53 26.90 -10.44
N GLU A 321 -20.07 27.16 -11.63
CA GLU A 321 -20.43 28.52 -12.08
C GLU A 321 -21.58 29.18 -11.28
#